data_AF-A0A914X3D5-F1
#
_entry.id   AF-A0A914X3D5-F1
#
_cell.length_a   1.000
_cell.length_b   1.000
_cell.length_c   1.000
_cell.angle_alpha   90.00
_cell.angle_beta   90.00
_cell.angle_gamma   90.00
#
_symmetry.space_group_name_H-M   'P 1'
#
loop_
_entity.id
_entity.type
_entity.pdbx_description
1 polymer ?
#
loop_
_entity_poly.entity_id
_entity_poly.type
_entity_poly.pdbx_seq_one_letter_code
_entity_poly.pdbx_strand_id
1 'polypeptide(L)' 'CMAGVSRSASLCIIYLIKYERMTLRQAYHYVKSARPIIRPNVGFWKQMVDYERRTRGELI' A
#
# COMPACT_ATOMS: atom_id res chain seq x y z
N CYS A 1 2.01 3.11 -15.41
CA CYS A 1 1.38 1.76 -15.35
C CYS A 1 0.43 1.61 -16.53
N MET A 2 0.01 0.39 -16.90
CA MET A 2 -0.96 0.20 -18.01
C MET A 2 -2.42 0.32 -17.54
N ALA A 3 -2.86 -0.52 -16.61
CA ALA A 3 -4.29 -0.61 -16.22
C ALA A 3 -4.65 0.09 -14.88
N GLY A 4 -3.64 0.61 -14.16
CA GLY A 4 -3.87 1.16 -12.82
C GLY A 4 -4.34 0.12 -11.78
N VAL A 5 -3.97 -1.15 -11.97
CA VAL A 5 -4.37 -2.27 -11.10
C VAL A 5 -3.31 -2.60 -10.06
N SER A 6 -2.04 -2.67 -10.46
CA SER A 6 -0.94 -3.13 -9.59
C SER A 6 0.11 -2.04 -9.34
N ARG A 7 1.03 -1.78 -10.29
CA ARG A 7 2.19 -0.87 -10.08
C ARG A 7 1.84 0.51 -9.50
N SER A 8 0.93 1.26 -10.12
CA SER A 8 0.56 2.59 -9.61
C SER A 8 -0.22 2.52 -8.30
N ALA A 9 -1.13 1.54 -8.14
CA ALA A 9 -1.87 1.35 -6.91
C ALA A 9 -0.93 1.06 -5.73
N SER A 10 0.08 0.21 -5.92
CA SER A 10 1.14 -0.04 -4.93
C SER A 10 1.88 1.23 -4.53
N LEU A 11 2.19 2.10 -5.49
CA LEU A 11 2.87 3.37 -5.20
C LEU A 11 1.98 4.31 -4.37
N CYS A 12 0.69 4.44 -4.72
CA CYS A 12 -0.27 5.21 -3.93
C CYS A 12 -0.40 4.67 -2.50
N ILE A 13 -0.49 3.34 -2.34
CA ILE A 13 -0.58 2.70 -1.02
C ILE A 13 0.65 3.01 -0.18
N ILE A 14 1.87 2.82 -0.73
CA ILE A 14 3.11 3.13 -0.01
C ILE A 14 3.20 4.61 0.37
N TYR A 15 2.77 5.52 -0.52
CA TYR A 15 2.76 6.95 -0.22
C TYR A 15 1.93 7.25 1.03
N LEU A 16 0.71 6.70 1.11
CA LEU A 16 -0.18 6.88 2.26
C LEU A 16 0.39 6.27 3.54
N ILE A 17 1.09 5.13 3.45
CA ILE A 17 1.77 4.55 4.61
C ILE A 17 2.88 5.48 5.11
N LYS A 18 3.72 5.98 4.19
CA LYS A 18 4.91 6.77 4.52
C LYS A 18 4.58 8.18 5.02
N TYR A 19 3.65 8.86 4.36
CA TYR A 19 3.43 10.30 4.56
C TYR A 19 2.15 10.61 5.34
N GLU A 20 1.12 9.78 5.21
CA GLU A 20 -0.17 9.99 5.89
C GLU A 20 -0.33 9.16 7.16
N ARG A 21 0.73 8.48 7.60
CA ARG A 21 0.72 7.60 8.77
C ARG A 21 -0.46 6.62 8.77
N MET A 22 -0.83 6.12 7.58
CA MET A 22 -1.82 5.04 7.45
C MET A 22 -1.15 3.67 7.65
N THR A 23 -1.87 2.72 8.26
CA THR A 23 -1.49 1.30 8.18
C THR A 23 -1.65 0.83 6.74
N LEU A 24 -0.97 -0.25 6.34
CA LEU A 24 -1.15 -0.90 5.05
C LEU A 24 -2.63 -1.24 4.81
N ARG A 25 -3.32 -1.69 5.87
CA ARG A 25 -4.76 -1.96 5.82
C ARG A 25 -5.56 -0.70 5.48
N GLN A 26 -5.35 0.41 6.20
CA GLN A 26 -6.04 1.68 5.94
C GLN A 26 -5.74 2.20 4.53
N ALA A 27 -4.47 2.25 4.14
CA ALA A 27 -4.04 2.72 2.83
C ALA A 27 -4.63 1.87 1.69
N TYR A 28 -4.63 0.54 1.83
CA TYR A 28 -5.25 -0.35 0.84
C TYR A 28 -6.74 -0.07 0.67
N HIS A 29 -7.49 0.01 1.77
CA HIS A 29 -8.93 0.27 1.70
C HIS A 29 -9.26 1.66 1.16
N TYR A 30 -8.46 2.67 1.50
CA TYR A 30 -8.60 4.03 0.96
C TYR A 30 -8.42 4.06 -0.56
N VAL A 31 -7.38 3.40 -1.09
CA VAL A 31 -7.17 3.35 -2.55
C VAL A 31 -8.23 2.46 -3.21
N LYS A 32 -8.68 1.38 -2.55
CA LYS A 32 -9.74 0.48 -3.05
C LYS A 32 -11.09 1.18 -3.15
N SER A 33 -11.45 2.04 -2.20
CA SER A 33 -12.70 2.80 -2.24
C SER A 33 -12.70 3.81 -3.38
N ALA A 34 -11.56 4.45 -3.66
CA ALA A 34 -11.42 5.37 -4.80
C ALA A 34 -11.32 4.64 -6.15
N ARG A 35 -10.74 3.43 -6.18
CA ARG A 35 -10.58 2.63 -7.40
C ARG A 35 -10.80 1.13 -7.11
N PRO A 36 -12.03 0.63 -7.29
CA PRO A 36 -12.38 -0.75 -6.92
C PRO A 36 -11.61 -1.85 -7.66
N ILE A 37 -10.98 -1.56 -8.81
CA ILE A 37 -10.25 -2.58 -9.57
C ILE A 37 -8.81 -2.83 -9.10
N ILE A 38 -8.31 -2.08 -8.10
CA ILE A 38 -6.93 -2.31 -7.66
C ILE A 38 -6.73 -3.74 -7.14
N ARG A 39 -5.56 -4.28 -7.50
CA ARG A 39 -5.07 -5.59 -7.10
C ARG A 39 -3.55 -5.60 -7.26
N PRO A 40 -2.80 -5.08 -6.26
CA PRO A 40 -1.36 -5.30 -6.18
C PRO A 40 -1.03 -6.78 -6.34
N ASN A 41 0.07 -7.11 -7.04
CA ASN A 41 0.52 -8.49 -7.11
C ASN A 41 1.16 -8.91 -5.76
N VAL A 42 1.32 -10.22 -5.55
CA VAL A 42 1.83 -10.79 -4.29
C VAL A 42 3.25 -10.27 -3.95
N GLY A 43 4.10 -10.05 -4.95
CA GLY A 43 5.45 -9.50 -4.76
C GLY A 43 5.43 -8.09 -4.19
N PHE A 44 4.63 -7.19 -4.78
CA PHE A 44 4.44 -5.85 -4.22
C PHE A 44 3.76 -5.88 -2.86
N TRP A 45 2.79 -6.77 -2.66
CA TRP A 45 2.13 -6.90 -1.36
C TRP A 45 3.12 -7.27 -0.25
N LYS A 46 4.00 -8.25 -0.50
CA LYS A 46 5.05 -8.64 0.44
C LYS A 46 6.00 -7.47 0.74
N GLN A 47 6.43 -6.74 -0.29
CA GLN A 47 7.28 -5.55 -0.11
C GLN A 47 6.60 -4.48 0.75
N MET A 48 5.28 -4.28 0.61
CA MET A 48 4.51 -3.33 1.43
C MET A 48 4.39 -3.80 2.88
N VAL A 49 4.18 -5.10 3.12
CA VAL A 49 4.18 -5.66 4.48
C VAL A 49 5.54 -5.50 5.14
N ASP A 50 6.63 -5.81 4.43
CA ASP A 50 8.00 -5.65 4.94
C ASP A 50 8.32 -4.17 5.22
N TYR A 51 7.83 -3.26 4.36
CA TYR A 51 7.95 -1.81 4.56
C TYR A 51 7.20 -1.34 5.82
N GLU A 52 5.94 -1.75 5.99
CA GLU A 52 5.14 -1.40 7.16
C GLU A 52 5.80 -1.90 8.46
N ARG A 53 6.29 -3.15 8.46
CA ARG A 53 7.01 -3.72 9.61
C ARG A 53 8.25 -2.92 9.99
N ARG A 54 9.06 -2.51 9.01
CA ARG A 54 10.28 -1.70 9.25
C ARG A 54 9.98 -0.29 9.74
N THR A 55 8.87 0.30 9.28
CA THR A 55 8.55 1.71 9.58
C THR A 55 7.65 1.90 10.80
N ARG A 56 6.87 0.88 11.17
CA ARG A 56 6.00 0.90 12.34
C ARG A 56 6.47 0.01 13.49
N GLY A 57 7.50 -0.82 13.27
CA GLY A 57 8.12 -1.68 14.27
C GLY A 57 9.15 -1.00 15.18
N GLU A 58 9.22 0.34 15.22
CA GLU A 58 9.97 1.12 16.23
C GLU A 58 9.07 1.59 17.40
N LEU A 59 8.08 0.77 17.78
CA LEU A 59 7.34 0.94 19.03
C LEU A 59 7.35 -0.40 19.78
N ILE A 60 8.49 -0.68 20.41
CA ILE A 60 8.60 -1.52 21.61
C ILE A 60 9.32 -0.69 22.67
#